data_AF-A0A959FXY1-F1
#
_entry.id   AF-A0A959FXY1-F1
#
_cell.length_a   1.000
_cell.length_b   1.000
_cell.length_c   1.000
_cell.angle_alpha   90.00
_cell.angle_beta   90.00
_cell.angle_gamma   90.00
#
_symmetry.space_group_name_H-M   'P 1'
#
loop_
_entity.id
_entity.type
_entity.pdbx_description
1 polymer ?
#
loop_
_entity_poly.entity_id
_entity_poly.type
_entity_poly.pdbx_seq_one_letter_code
_entity_poly.pdbx_strand_id
1 'polypeptide(L)'
;PDTVQELVEELDLAIQPPAVRREKNIEKLNRYLSRIDAAIQEGRYTLAFKLTNRCLIEYYRAFIRSHQIPSMGTMDNINLMSIHICRYIIGYFNKYRIPYTERRVLLITTVTNVLFTTMRHIQSSTAKVKVDKAIAIYARNNMNRIARFLSRYI
;
A
#
# COMPACT_ATOMS: atom_id res chain seq x y z
N PRO A 1 33.12 -22.16 -8.55
CA PRO A 1 32.26 -22.24 -7.35
C PRO A 1 31.94 -20.86 -6.77
N ASP A 2 32.93 -19.95 -6.77
CA ASP A 2 32.83 -18.63 -6.12
C ASP A 2 31.91 -17.64 -6.85
N THR A 3 31.78 -17.75 -8.18
CA THR A 3 30.99 -16.82 -9.01
C THR A 3 29.49 -16.92 -8.80
N VAL A 4 28.95 -18.10 -8.46
CA VAL A 4 27.50 -18.26 -8.23
C VAL A 4 27.12 -17.69 -6.87
N GLN A 5 28.03 -17.75 -5.90
CA GLN A 5 27.80 -17.28 -4.55
C GLN A 5 27.87 -15.74 -4.47
N GLU A 6 28.82 -15.12 -5.19
CA GLU A 6 28.86 -13.66 -5.40
C GLU A 6 27.60 -13.13 -6.11
N LEU A 7 27.11 -13.81 -7.14
CA LEU A 7 25.88 -13.40 -7.85
C LEU A 7 24.63 -13.54 -6.97
N VAL A 8 24.59 -14.53 -6.08
CA VAL A 8 23.50 -14.68 -5.10
C VAL A 8 23.58 -13.59 -4.02
N GLU A 9 24.77 -13.26 -3.53
CA GLU A 9 24.97 -12.15 -2.59
C GLU A 9 24.65 -10.78 -3.21
N GLU A 10 25.03 -10.54 -4.47
CA GLU A 10 24.64 -9.34 -5.21
C GLU A 10 23.13 -9.25 -5.44
N LEU A 11 22.46 -10.38 -5.71
CA LEU A 11 21.00 -10.44 -5.80
C LEU A 11 20.34 -10.17 -4.43
N ASP A 12 20.86 -10.75 -3.35
CA ASP A 12 20.32 -10.56 -1.99
C ASP A 12 20.52 -9.11 -1.49
N LEU A 13 21.63 -8.46 -1.86
CA LEU A 13 21.86 -7.03 -1.65
C LEU A 13 20.94 -6.17 -2.50
N ALA A 14 20.60 -6.58 -3.72
CA ALA A 14 19.64 -5.89 -4.59
C ALA A 14 18.18 -6.04 -4.14
N ILE A 15 17.84 -7.10 -3.39
CA ILE A 15 16.50 -7.34 -2.85
C ILE A 15 16.19 -6.42 -1.66
N GLN A 16 17.20 -5.87 -0.97
CA GLN A 16 16.99 -4.88 0.08
C GLN A 16 17.10 -3.44 -0.49
N PRO A 17 16.06 -2.60 -0.36
CA PRO A 17 16.17 -1.22 -0.82
C PRO A 17 17.27 -0.49 -0.03
N PRO A 18 18.10 0.33 -0.70
CA PRO A 18 19.18 1.06 -0.03
C PRO A 18 18.60 1.93 1.10
N ALA A 19 19.31 1.99 2.24
CA ALA A 19 18.85 2.60 3.49
C ALA A 19 18.23 4.01 3.29
N VAL A 20 18.82 4.82 2.42
CA VAL A 20 18.36 6.17 2.06
C VAL A 20 16.97 6.20 1.42
N ARG A 21 16.61 5.22 0.58
CA ARG A 21 15.26 5.12 -0.01
C ARG A 21 14.23 4.75 1.05
N ARG A 22 14.61 3.87 1.97
CA ARG A 22 13.76 3.43 3.07
C ARG A 22 13.40 4.57 4.02
N GLU A 23 14.36 5.42 4.37
CA GLU A 23 14.14 6.62 5.21
C GLU A 23 13.17 7.61 4.55
N LYS A 24 13.40 7.96 3.28
CA LYS A 24 12.48 8.86 2.52
C LYS A 24 11.07 8.31 2.44
N ASN A 25 10.92 7.00 2.27
CA ASN A 25 9.61 6.33 2.25
C ASN A 25 8.91 6.39 3.62
N ILE A 26 9.67 6.30 4.72
CA ILE A 26 9.15 6.43 6.09
C ILE A 26 8.72 7.88 6.38
N GLU A 27 9.52 8.86 5.99
CA GLU A 27 9.15 10.28 6.14
C GLU A 27 7.86 10.63 5.39
N LYS A 28 7.74 10.18 4.13
CA LYS A 28 6.52 10.37 3.34
C LYS A 28 5.31 9.75 4.04
N LEU A 29 5.46 8.54 4.60
CA LEU A 29 4.39 7.89 5.37
C LEU A 29 3.99 8.72 6.58
N ASN A 30 4.98 9.17 7.37
CA ASN A 30 4.74 9.93 8.60
C ASN A 30 4.00 11.24 8.32
N ARG A 31 4.29 11.92 7.21
CA ARG A 31 3.54 13.12 6.79
C ARG A 31 2.07 12.80 6.48
N TYR A 32 1.78 11.68 5.81
CA TYR A 32 0.40 11.26 5.60
C TYR A 32 -0.29 10.91 6.91
N LEU A 33 0.36 10.14 7.78
CA LEU A 33 -0.21 9.72 9.06
C LEU A 33 -0.54 10.92 9.95
N SER A 34 0.38 11.88 10.08
CA SER A 34 0.15 13.11 10.86
C SER A 34 -1.10 13.87 10.38
N ARG A 35 -1.28 14.02 9.06
CA ARG A 35 -2.46 14.68 8.49
C ARG A 35 -3.75 13.89 8.69
N ILE A 36 -3.69 12.56 8.59
CA ILE A 36 -4.85 11.69 8.83
C ILE A 36 -5.23 11.76 10.30
N ASP A 37 -4.27 11.67 11.21
CA ASP A 37 -4.48 11.69 12.65
C ASP A 37 -5.05 13.04 13.11
N ALA A 38 -4.54 14.16 12.57
CA ALA A 38 -5.11 15.49 12.81
C ALA A 38 -6.58 15.56 12.36
N ALA A 39 -6.90 15.07 11.15
CA ALA A 39 -8.27 15.05 10.66
C ALA A 39 -9.20 14.16 11.52
N ILE A 40 -8.70 13.06 12.09
CA ILE A 40 -9.46 12.22 13.04
C ILE A 40 -9.71 12.98 14.35
N GLN A 41 -8.69 13.65 14.89
CA GLN A 41 -8.78 14.43 16.13
C GLN A 41 -9.79 15.58 16.00
N GLU A 42 -9.83 16.24 14.84
CA GLU A 42 -10.78 17.31 14.52
C GLU A 42 -12.20 16.80 14.18
N GLY A 43 -12.46 15.50 14.25
CA GLY A 43 -13.75 14.91 13.87
C GLY A 43 -14.05 14.91 12.36
N ARG A 44 -13.07 15.23 11.52
CA ARG A 44 -13.18 15.28 10.05
C ARG A 44 -12.94 13.90 9.43
N TYR A 45 -13.74 12.91 9.82
CA TYR A 45 -13.54 11.50 9.47
C TYR A 45 -13.57 11.21 7.97
N THR A 46 -14.48 11.82 7.20
CA THR A 46 -14.49 11.67 5.74
C THR A 46 -13.21 12.21 5.10
N LEU A 47 -12.64 13.30 5.63
CA LEU A 47 -11.36 13.83 5.17
C LEU A 47 -10.22 12.85 5.49
N ALA A 48 -10.16 12.35 6.72
CA ALA A 48 -9.19 11.33 7.15
C ALA A 48 -9.24 10.09 6.24
N PHE A 49 -10.45 9.64 5.88
CA PHE A 49 -10.65 8.53 4.96
C PHE A 49 -10.14 8.82 3.55
N LYS A 50 -10.47 10.00 2.98
CA LYS A 50 -9.97 10.42 1.66
C LYS A 50 -8.43 10.51 1.62
N LEU A 51 -7.82 11.05 2.68
CA LEU A 51 -6.36 11.09 2.83
C LEU A 51 -5.76 9.69 2.90
N THR A 52 -6.41 8.77 3.62
CA THR A 52 -6.00 7.36 3.71
C THR A 52 -6.04 6.68 2.34
N ASN A 53 -7.14 6.83 1.59
CA ASN A 53 -7.27 6.28 0.23
C ASN A 53 -6.18 6.83 -0.70
N ARG A 54 -5.93 8.15 -0.66
CA ARG A 54 -4.87 8.78 -1.45
C ARG A 54 -3.49 8.24 -1.09
N CYS A 55 -3.20 8.07 0.20
CA CYS A 55 -1.93 7.50 0.67
C CYS A 55 -1.74 6.08 0.13
N LEU A 56 -2.77 5.23 0.21
CA LEU A 56 -2.67 3.84 -0.27
C LEU A 56 -2.41 3.77 -1.79
N ILE A 57 -3.11 4.59 -2.58
CA ILE A 57 -2.88 4.68 -4.04
C ILE A 57 -1.42 5.05 -4.36
N GLU A 58 -0.85 6.00 -3.62
CA GLU A 58 0.54 6.41 -3.81
C GLU A 58 1.52 5.26 -3.55
N TYR A 59 1.32 4.48 -2.49
CA TYR A 59 2.16 3.30 -2.20
C TYR A 59 1.99 2.20 -3.23
N TYR A 60 0.76 1.96 -3.71
CA TYR A 60 0.51 0.97 -4.76
C TYR A 60 1.20 1.36 -6.06
N ARG A 61 1.06 2.62 -6.49
CA ARG A 61 1.76 3.15 -7.67
C ARG A 61 3.28 3.05 -7.54
N ALA A 62 3.82 3.38 -6.36
CA ALA A 62 5.26 3.28 -6.11
C ALA A 62 5.74 1.82 -6.21
N PHE A 63 5.05 0.88 -5.57
CA PHE A 63 5.38 -0.55 -5.63
C PHE A 63 5.30 -1.11 -7.05
N ILE A 64 4.23 -0.81 -7.79
CA ILE A 64 4.06 -1.25 -9.19
C ILE A 64 5.21 -0.74 -10.06
N ARG A 65 5.61 0.53 -9.90
CA ARG A 65 6.74 1.11 -10.66
C ARG A 65 8.07 0.47 -10.27
N SER A 66 8.36 0.32 -8.98
CA SER A 66 9.62 -0.27 -8.49
C SER A 66 9.85 -1.69 -8.98
N HIS A 67 8.78 -2.45 -9.22
CA HIS A 67 8.85 -3.83 -9.70
C HIS A 67 8.45 -4.02 -11.16
N GLN A 68 8.24 -2.91 -11.89
CA GLN A 68 7.85 -2.90 -13.30
C GLN A 68 6.67 -3.85 -13.59
N ILE A 69 5.71 -3.92 -12.67
CA ILE A 69 4.57 -4.83 -12.79
C ILE A 69 3.72 -4.36 -13.98
N PRO A 70 3.45 -5.22 -14.98
CA PRO A 70 2.62 -4.83 -16.12
C PRO A 70 1.23 -4.40 -15.65
N SER A 71 0.95 -3.10 -15.74
CA SER A 71 -0.35 -2.52 -15.41
C SER A 71 -0.96 -1.93 -16.69
N MET A 72 -1.71 -2.74 -17.43
CA MET A 72 -2.41 -2.32 -18.65
C MET A 72 -3.49 -1.27 -18.31
N GLY A 73 -3.13 0.01 -18.25
CA GLY A 73 -4.08 1.12 -18.07
C GLY A 73 -4.75 1.25 -16.70
N THR A 74 -4.33 0.48 -15.68
CA THR A 74 -5.05 0.34 -14.40
C THR A 74 -4.53 1.21 -13.26
N MET A 75 -3.66 2.19 -13.55
CA MET A 75 -3.03 3.07 -12.54
C MET A 75 -3.98 4.08 -11.87
N ASP A 76 -5.26 4.06 -12.20
CA ASP A 76 -6.30 4.88 -11.57
C ASP A 76 -7.34 4.06 -10.79
N ASN A 77 -7.29 2.73 -10.87
CA ASN A 77 -8.21 1.85 -10.16
C ASN A 77 -7.47 1.10 -9.04
N ILE A 78 -7.70 1.52 -7.79
CA ILE A 78 -7.06 0.94 -6.61
C ILE A 78 -7.34 -0.57 -6.45
N ASN A 79 -8.52 -1.04 -6.84
CA ASN A 79 -8.88 -2.46 -6.80
C ASN A 79 -8.07 -3.27 -7.81
N LEU A 80 -7.86 -2.73 -9.01
CA LEU A 80 -7.04 -3.43 -10.02
C LEU A 80 -5.56 -3.42 -9.60
N MET A 81 -5.07 -2.31 -9.04
CA MET A 81 -3.73 -2.27 -8.45
C MET A 81 -3.52 -3.34 -7.39
N SER A 82 -4.45 -3.48 -6.43
CA SER A 82 -4.30 -4.48 -5.36
C SER A 82 -4.25 -5.90 -5.91
N ILE A 83 -5.07 -6.23 -6.93
CA ILE A 83 -5.03 -7.53 -7.60
C ILE A 83 -3.66 -7.78 -8.23
N HIS A 84 -3.12 -6.81 -8.98
CA HIS A 84 -1.80 -6.96 -9.61
C HIS A 84 -0.68 -7.10 -8.56
N ILE A 85 -0.71 -6.29 -7.50
CA ILE A 85 0.25 -6.38 -6.38
C ILE A 85 0.17 -7.74 -5.70
N CYS A 86 -1.03 -8.22 -5.38
CA CYS A 86 -1.22 -9.53 -4.74
C CYS A 86 -0.74 -10.68 -5.62
N ARG A 87 -1.06 -10.66 -6.92
CA ARG A 87 -0.58 -11.65 -7.90
C ARG A 87 0.94 -11.64 -8.02
N TYR A 88 1.54 -10.44 -8.05
CA TYR A 88 3.00 -10.30 -8.08
C TYR A 88 3.64 -10.86 -6.81
N ILE A 89 3.14 -10.51 -5.63
CA ILE A 89 3.65 -11.06 -4.36
C ILE A 89 3.53 -12.58 -4.37
N ILE A 90 2.36 -13.14 -4.68
CA ILE A 90 2.19 -14.61 -4.72
C ILE A 90 3.11 -15.26 -5.75
N GLY A 91 3.25 -14.71 -6.96
CA GLY A 91 4.06 -15.33 -8.01
C GLY A 91 5.56 -15.15 -7.78
N TYR A 92 5.99 -13.90 -7.70
CA TYR A 92 7.40 -13.53 -7.60
C TYR A 92 7.99 -13.92 -6.24
N PHE A 93 7.32 -13.58 -5.13
CA PHE A 93 7.92 -13.84 -3.81
C PHE A 93 7.99 -15.34 -3.51
N ASN A 94 7.02 -16.14 -3.95
CA ASN A 94 7.15 -17.60 -3.85
C ASN A 94 8.28 -18.14 -4.71
N LYS A 95 8.38 -17.68 -5.97
CA LYS A 95 9.44 -18.14 -6.90
C LYS A 95 10.83 -17.88 -6.35
N TYR A 96 11.04 -16.71 -5.73
CA TYR A 96 12.34 -16.30 -5.19
C TYR A 96 12.46 -16.46 -3.66
N ARG A 97 11.53 -17.18 -3.03
CA ARG A 97 11.50 -17.42 -1.57
C ARG A 97 11.61 -16.15 -0.70
N ILE A 98 11.11 -15.02 -1.20
CA ILE A 98 11.06 -13.76 -0.46
C ILE A 98 9.97 -13.88 0.62
N PRO A 99 10.28 -13.57 1.89
CA PRO A 99 9.35 -13.79 2.99
C PRO A 99 8.12 -12.88 2.90
N TYR A 100 6.94 -13.49 2.81
CA TYR A 100 5.65 -12.84 3.03
C TYR A 100 4.70 -13.78 3.79
N THR A 101 3.50 -13.30 4.12
CA THR A 101 2.45 -14.14 4.71
C THR A 101 1.18 -13.97 3.90
N GLU A 102 0.42 -15.05 3.71
CA GLU A 102 -0.89 -14.99 3.04
C GLU A 102 -1.83 -13.99 3.70
N ARG A 103 -1.75 -13.87 5.04
CA ARG A 103 -2.48 -12.87 5.82
C ARG A 103 -2.22 -11.43 5.34
N ARG A 104 -1.00 -11.09 4.89
CA ARG A 104 -0.68 -9.76 4.34
C ARG A 104 -1.32 -9.56 2.97
N VAL A 105 -1.32 -10.58 2.13
CA VAL A 105 -1.98 -10.53 0.82
C VAL A 105 -3.48 -10.36 0.98
N LEU A 106 -4.09 -11.11 1.89
CA LEU A 106 -5.50 -10.97 2.24
C LEU A 106 -5.81 -9.56 2.77
N LEU A 107 -4.97 -9.04 3.67
CA LEU A 107 -5.11 -7.68 4.21
C LEU A 107 -5.14 -6.62 3.11
N ILE A 108 -4.22 -6.70 2.14
CA ILE A 108 -4.18 -5.79 0.98
C ILE A 108 -5.52 -5.81 0.26
N THR A 109 -6.03 -6.99 -0.10
CA THR A 109 -7.28 -7.12 -0.86
C THR A 109 -8.49 -6.62 -0.06
N THR A 110 -8.65 -7.06 1.19
CA THR A 110 -9.82 -6.72 2.03
C THR A 110 -9.90 -5.23 2.31
N VAL A 111 -8.78 -4.61 2.71
CA VAL A 111 -8.74 -3.18 3.04
C VAL A 111 -8.96 -2.33 1.79
N THR A 112 -8.40 -2.76 0.66
CA THR A 112 -8.62 -2.07 -0.62
C THR A 112 -10.08 -2.10 -1.02
N ASN A 113 -10.76 -3.25 -0.89
CA ASN A 113 -12.17 -3.38 -1.20
C ASN A 113 -13.03 -2.46 -0.32
N VAL A 114 -12.77 -2.41 0.99
CA VAL A 114 -13.46 -1.48 1.90
C VAL A 114 -13.24 -0.03 1.47
N LEU A 115 -11.99 0.36 1.19
CA LEU A 115 -11.68 1.72 0.74
C LEU A 115 -12.41 2.06 -0.56
N PHE A 116 -12.41 1.15 -1.52
CA PHE A 116 -13.02 1.35 -2.82
C PHE A 116 -14.54 1.46 -2.77
N THR A 117 -15.22 0.56 -2.04
CA THR A 117 -16.68 0.61 -1.91
C THR A 117 -17.11 1.86 -1.16
N THR A 118 -16.48 2.18 -0.03
CA THR A 118 -16.79 3.40 0.73
C THR A 118 -16.48 4.66 -0.09
N MET A 119 -15.37 4.73 -0.83
CA MET A 119 -15.09 5.87 -1.71
C MET A 119 -16.13 6.02 -2.81
N ARG A 120 -16.59 4.90 -3.41
CA ARG A 120 -17.67 4.95 -4.40
C ARG A 120 -18.96 5.50 -3.79
N HIS A 121 -19.34 5.08 -2.58
CA HIS A 121 -20.51 5.63 -1.89
C HIS A 121 -20.37 7.13 -1.56
N ILE A 122 -19.17 7.58 -1.17
CA ILE A 122 -18.89 9.01 -0.94
C ILE A 122 -19.02 9.81 -2.25
N GLN A 123 -18.65 9.23 -3.40
CA GLN A 123 -18.66 9.91 -4.69
C GLN A 123 -20.03 9.88 -5.39
N SER A 124 -20.78 8.78 -5.27
CA SER A 124 -22.03 8.56 -6.01
C SER A 124 -23.26 9.16 -5.35
N SER A 125 -23.20 9.48 -4.06
CA SER A 125 -24.38 9.82 -3.29
C SER A 125 -24.71 11.32 -3.35
N THR A 126 -25.93 11.66 -3.74
CA THR A 126 -26.55 12.99 -3.58
C THR A 126 -26.74 13.37 -2.10
N ALA A 127 -26.88 12.38 -1.21
CA ALA A 127 -26.82 12.56 0.23
C ALA A 127 -25.35 12.54 0.71
N LYS A 128 -24.96 13.41 1.63
CA LYS A 128 -23.61 13.43 2.21
C LYS A 128 -23.35 12.15 3.02
N VAL A 129 -22.90 11.07 2.40
CA VAL A 129 -22.43 9.88 3.10
C VAL A 129 -21.25 10.32 3.98
N LYS A 130 -21.44 10.23 5.29
CA LYS A 130 -20.41 10.54 6.28
C LYS A 130 -19.71 9.26 6.68
N VAL A 131 -18.39 9.26 6.59
CA VAL A 131 -17.58 8.22 7.20
C VAL A 131 -17.61 8.45 8.71
N ASP A 132 -17.86 7.40 9.48
CA ASP A 132 -17.79 7.47 10.94
C ASP A 132 -16.34 7.33 11.46
N LYS A 133 -16.17 7.54 12.77
CA LYS A 133 -14.88 7.45 13.45
C LYS A 133 -14.25 6.06 13.34
N ALA A 134 -15.04 5.00 13.47
CA ALA A 134 -14.55 3.62 13.50
C ALA A 134 -13.98 3.23 12.13
N ILE A 135 -14.68 3.56 11.04
CA ILE A 135 -14.22 3.33 9.67
C ILE A 135 -12.96 4.14 9.38
N ALA A 136 -12.89 5.40 9.81
CA ALA A 136 -11.70 6.23 9.61
C ALA A 136 -10.46 5.67 10.33
N ILE A 137 -10.60 5.24 11.59
CA ILE A 137 -9.52 4.63 12.37
C ILE A 137 -9.11 3.27 11.77
N TYR A 138 -10.09 2.44 11.39
CA TYR A 138 -9.84 1.18 10.72
C TYR A 138 -9.02 1.37 9.45
N ALA A 139 -9.44 2.29 8.57
CA ALA A 139 -8.76 2.58 7.33
C ALA A 139 -7.32 3.05 7.58
N ARG A 140 -7.13 4.02 8.48
CA ARG A 140 -5.82 4.57 8.84
C ARG A 140 -4.86 3.48 9.32
N ASN A 141 -5.30 2.65 10.25
CA ASN A 141 -4.44 1.63 10.86
C ASN A 141 -4.04 0.54 9.87
N ASN A 142 -4.98 0.10 9.03
CA ASN A 142 -4.69 -0.93 8.05
C ASN A 142 -3.87 -0.40 6.87
N MET A 143 -4.15 0.83 6.40
CA MET A 143 -3.32 1.49 5.40
C MET A 143 -1.87 1.63 5.89
N ASN A 144 -1.63 2.04 7.14
CA ASN A 144 -0.29 2.11 7.71
C ASN A 144 0.43 0.76 7.67
N ARG A 145 -0.27 -0.33 8.05
CA ARG A 145 0.28 -1.70 8.00
C ARG A 145 0.66 -2.10 6.58
N ILE A 146 -0.20 -1.82 5.60
CA ILE A 146 0.07 -2.11 4.18
C ILE A 146 1.23 -1.27 3.66
N ALA A 147 1.22 0.05 3.90
CA ALA A 147 2.26 0.96 3.44
C ALA A 147 3.64 0.57 3.99
N ARG A 148 3.74 0.25 5.29
CA ARG A 148 4.99 -0.23 5.91
C ARG A 148 5.46 -1.58 5.39
N PHE A 149 4.55 -2.43 4.94
CA PHE A 149 4.91 -3.70 4.33
C PHE A 149 5.48 -3.45 2.93
N LEU A 150 4.75 -2.73 2.07
CA LEU A 150 5.19 -2.42 0.72
C LEU A 150 6.47 -1.60 0.69
N SER A 151 6.65 -0.65 1.61
CA SER A 151 7.85 0.20 1.69
C SER A 151 9.14 -0.57 1.98
N ARG A 152 9.07 -1.84 2.39
CA ARG A 152 10.25 -2.70 2.54
C ARG A 152 10.81 -3.16 1.20
N TYR A 153 10.05 -3.01 0.12
CA TYR A 153 10.36 -3.51 -1.22
C TYR A 153 10.27 -2.41 -2.29
N ILE A 154 10.20 -1.13 -1.88
CA ILE A 154 10.23 0.07 -2.74
C ILE A 154 11.57 0.78 -2.53
#